data_AF-A0A350YT86-F1
#
_entry.id   AF-A0A350YT86-F1
#
_cell.length_a   1.000
_cell.length_b   1.000
_cell.length_c   1.000
_cell.angle_alpha   90.00
_cell.angle_beta   90.00
_cell.angle_gamma   90.00
#
_symmetry.space_group_name_H-M   'P 1'
#
loop_
_entity.id
_entity.type
_entity.pdbx_description
1 polymer ?
#
loop_
_entity_poly.entity_id
_entity_poly.type
_entity_poly.pdbx_seq_one_letter_code
_entity_poly.pdbx_strand_id
1 'polypeptide(L)' 'AMWPLALNSLGKFTKTGSAMLIMAIAGGAIIPLIYGKVADMSSTQAAYWLCIPCYLVIMFYAFAGYKIGLKNEA' A
#
# COMPACT_ATOMS: atom_id res chain seq x y z
N ALA A 1 7.19 6.78 7.01
CA ALA A 1 6.80 5.95 8.18
C ALA A 1 5.31 5.59 8.13
N MET A 2 4.90 4.73 7.19
CA MET A 2 3.48 4.37 6.98
C MET A 2 2.95 3.39 8.03
N TRP A 3 3.81 2.49 8.51
CA TRP A 3 3.46 1.44 9.47
C TRP A 3 2.91 1.96 10.82
N PRO A 4 3.59 2.89 11.53
CA PRO A 4 3.02 3.45 12.76
C PRO A 4 1.77 4.30 12.50
N LEU A 5 1.67 4.95 11.33
CA LEU A 5 0.48 5.72 10.93
C LEU A 5 -0.74 4.80 10.74
N ALA A 6 -0.53 3.61 10.17
CA ALA A 6 -1.57 2.62 9.94
C ALA A 6 -2.03 1.85 11.18
N LEU A 7 -1.19 1.79 12.20
CA LEU A 7 -1.51 1.17 13.49
C LEU A 7 -1.98 2.18 14.54
N ASN A 8 -2.00 3.47 14.21
CA ASN A 8 -2.43 4.52 15.10
C ASN A 8 -3.91 4.35 15.47
N SER A 9 -4.23 4.41 16.78
CA SER A 9 -5.58 4.21 17.34
C SER A 9 -6.22 2.82 17.13
N LEU A 10 -5.46 1.78 16.78
CA LEU A 10 -6.04 0.44 16.60
C LEU A 10 -6.27 -0.33 17.91
N GLY A 11 -5.71 0.15 19.04
CA GLY A 11 -5.91 -0.40 20.38
C GLY A 11 -5.68 -1.92 20.44
N LYS A 12 -6.70 -2.67 20.90
CA LYS A 12 -6.68 -4.15 20.99
C LYS A 12 -6.46 -4.86 19.65
N PHE A 13 -6.73 -4.20 18.52
CA PHE A 13 -6.62 -4.79 17.18
C PHE A 13 -5.26 -4.56 16.52
N THR A 14 -4.32 -3.86 17.17
CA THR A 14 -2.98 -3.59 16.63
C THR A 14 -2.24 -4.85 16.17
N LYS A 15 -2.35 -5.96 16.92
CA LYS A 15 -1.76 -7.25 16.51
C LYS A 15 -2.36 -7.77 15.21
N THR A 16 -3.68 -7.77 15.09
CA THR A 16 -4.39 -8.25 13.90
C THR A 16 -4.14 -7.33 12.69
N GLY A 17 -4.15 -6.01 12.91
CA GLY A 17 -3.84 -5.03 11.87
C GLY A 17 -2.41 -5.17 11.35
N SER A 18 -1.44 -5.40 12.24
CA SER A 18 -0.05 -5.67 11.86
C SER A 18 0.06 -6.95 11.03
N ALA A 19 -0.63 -8.03 11.42
CA ALA A 19 -0.65 -9.28 10.66
C ALA A 19 -1.25 -9.08 9.25
N MET A 20 -2.32 -8.29 9.11
CA MET A 20 -2.91 -7.95 7.81
C MET A 20 -1.94 -7.17 6.93
N LEU A 21 -1.18 -6.22 7.48
CA LEU A 21 -0.15 -5.49 6.73
C LEU A 21 0.94 -6.43 6.20
N ILE A 22 1.39 -7.41 7.00
CA ILE A 22 2.37 -8.41 6.55
C ILE A 22 1.78 -9.29 5.44
N MET A 23 0.55 -9.78 5.61
CA MET A 23 -0.12 -10.61 4.61
C MET A 23 -0.34 -9.85 3.29
N ALA A 24 -0.61 -8.54 3.35
CA ALA A 24 -0.73 -7.70 2.16
C ALA A 24 0.59 -7.58 1.38
N ILE A 25 1.75 -7.54 2.06
CA ILE A 25 3.07 -7.55 1.40
C ILE A 25 3.27 -8.87 0.65
N ALA A 26 2.94 -10.01 1.28
CA ALA A 26 3.04 -11.31 0.64
C ALA A 26 2.11 -11.41 -0.59
N GLY A 27 0.89 -10.86 -0.52
CA GLY A 27 -0.03 -10.75 -1.65
C GLY A 27 0.45 -9.81 -2.77
N GLY A 28 1.37 -8.89 -2.46
CA GLY A 28 1.94 -7.93 -3.41
C GLY A 28 2.82 -8.55 -4.51
N ALA A 29 3.11 -9.84 -4.45
CA ALA A 29 3.92 -10.57 -5.44
C ALA A 29 3.36 -10.51 -6.88
N ILE A 30 2.07 -10.17 -7.02
CA ILE A 30 1.42 -10.00 -8.33
C ILE A 30 1.98 -8.78 -9.09
N ILE A 31 2.34 -7.69 -8.38
CA ILE A 31 2.79 -6.44 -9.03
C ILE A 31 4.14 -6.62 -9.75
N PRO A 32 5.18 -7.25 -9.15
CA PRO A 32 6.42 -7.56 -9.86
C PRO A 32 6.24 -8.45 -11.09
N LEU A 33 5.30 -9.40 -11.07
CA LEU A 33 5.02 -10.27 -12.22
C LEU A 33 4.43 -9.49 -13.40
N ILE A 34 3.49 -8.59 -13.11
CA ILE A 34 2.92 -7.69 -14.13
C ILE A 34 3.99 -6.74 -14.66
N TYR A 35 4.83 -6.18 -13.77
CA TYR A 35 5.94 -5.32 -14.15
C TYR A 35 6.92 -6.02 -15.08
N GLY A 36 7.35 -7.25 -14.75
CA GLY A 36 8.25 -8.05 -15.58
C GLY A 36 7.68 -8.29 -16.98
N LYS A 37 6.41 -8.71 -17.05
CA LYS A 37 5.74 -8.95 -18.34
C LYS A 37 5.66 -7.68 -19.21
N VAL A 38 5.39 -6.52 -18.61
CA VAL A 38 5.33 -5.23 -19.34
C VAL A 38 6.72 -4.78 -19.77
N ALA A 39 7.75 -5.00 -18.93
CA ALA A 39 9.13 -4.68 -19.26
C ALA A 39 9.64 -5.50 -20.46
N ASP A 40 9.28 -6.79 -20.53
CA ASP A 40 9.65 -7.69 -21.62
C ASP A 40 9.00 -7.29 -22.96
N MET A 41 7.78 -6.74 -22.94
CA MET A 41 7.01 -6.42 -24.14
C MET A 41 7.25 -5.01 -24.71
N SER A 42 7.53 -4.01 -23.87
CA SER A 42 7.48 -2.60 -24.30
C SER A 42 8.70 -1.74 -23.95
N SER A 43 9.70 -2.28 -23.23
CA SER A 43 10.83 -1.56 -22.60
C SER A 43 10.61 -1.25 -21.12
N THR A 44 11.70 -1.33 -20.35
CA THR A 44 11.74 -1.04 -18.91
C THR A 44 11.20 0.35 -18.57
N GLN A 45 11.32 1.30 -19.50
CA GLN A 45 10.83 2.67 -19.32
C GLN A 45 9.30 2.74 -19.30
N ALA A 46 8.61 1.91 -20.08
CA ALA A 46 7.15 1.80 -20.05
C ALA A 46 6.67 1.13 -18.76
N ALA A 47 7.43 0.19 -18.22
CA ALA A 47 7.09 -0.51 -16.98
C ALA A 47 7.06 0.43 -15.75
N TYR A 48 7.82 1.54 -15.74
CA TYR A 48 7.75 2.55 -14.69
C TYR A 48 6.38 3.25 -14.56
N TRP A 49 5.58 3.27 -15.63
CA TRP A 49 4.22 3.79 -15.55
C TRP A 49 3.35 2.99 -14.58
N LEU A 50 3.67 1.71 -14.32
CA LEU A 50 3.01 0.88 -13.31
C LEU A 50 3.24 1.40 -11.89
N CYS A 51 4.39 2.01 -11.63
CA CYS A 51 4.72 2.55 -10.31
C CYS A 51 3.88 3.78 -9.96
N ILE A 52 3.46 4.57 -10.96
CA ILE A 52 2.70 5.81 -10.76
C ILE A 52 1.40 5.57 -9.96
N PRO A 53 0.48 4.66 -10.35
CA PRO A 53 -0.72 4.40 -9.57
C PRO A 53 -0.40 3.84 -8.17
N CYS A 54 0.65 3.03 -8.01
CA CYS A 54 1.08 2.56 -6.69
C CYS A 54 1.46 3.72 -5.76
N TYR A 55 2.24 4.67 -6.25
CA TYR A 55 2.62 5.86 -5.47
C TYR A 55 1.44 6.79 -5.21
N LEU A 56 0.50 6.92 -6.15
CA LEU A 56 -0.72 7.71 -5.94
C LEU A 56 -1.57 7.15 -4.79
N VAL A 57 -1.69 5.83 -4.65
CA VAL A 57 -2.42 5.20 -3.54
C VAL A 57 -1.72 5.49 -2.20
N ILE A 58 -0.39 5.37 -2.15
CA ILE A 58 0.41 5.70 -0.96
C ILE A 58 0.22 7.18 -0.60
N MET A 59 0.23 8.06 -1.59
CA MET A 59 0.04 9.51 -1.44
C MET A 59 -1.34 9.85 -0.89
N PHE A 60 -2.40 9.26 -1.45
CA PHE A 60 -3.76 9.41 -0.94
C PHE A 60 -3.89 9.00 0.53
N TYR A 61 -3.27 7.86 0.88
CA TYR A 61 -3.27 7.39 2.27
C TYR A 61 -2.57 8.36 3.22
N ALA A 62 -1.43 8.90 2.80
CA ALA A 62 -0.64 9.83 3.60
C ALA A 62 -1.35 11.18 3.87
N PHE A 63 -2.13 11.70 2.92
CA PHE A 63 -2.82 12.99 3.08
C PHE A 63 -4.22 12.88 3.68
N ALA A 64 -5.03 11.94 3.22
CA ALA A 64 -6.46 11.86 3.58
C ALA A 64 -6.83 10.52 4.21
N GLY A 65 -6.29 9.41 3.70
CA GLY A 65 -6.69 8.07 4.10
C GLY A 65 -6.47 7.76 5.58
N TYR A 66 -5.38 8.23 6.19
CA TYR A 66 -5.11 7.99 7.61
C TYR A 66 -6.11 8.67 8.57
N LYS A 67 -6.76 9.76 8.13
CA LYS A 67 -7.70 10.54 8.96
C LYS A 67 -9.11 9.93 8.97
N ILE A 68 -9.46 9.13 7.97
CA ILE A 68 -10.79 8.52 7.83
C ILE A 68 -11.05 7.50 8.95
N GLY A 69 -10.03 6.73 9.35
CA GLY A 69 -10.14 5.75 10.44
C GLY A 69 -10.32 6.38 11.82
N LEU A 70 -9.81 7.60 12.03
CA LEU A 70 -9.87 8.31 13.32
C LEU A 70 -11.23 8.99 13.58
N LYS A 71 -12.06 9.17 12.55
CA LYS A 71 -13.30 9.94 12.65
C LYS A 71 -14.48 9.17 13.26
N ASN A 72 -14.36 7.85 13.40
CA ASN A 72 -15.41 6.98 13.97
C ASN A 72 -15.31 6.80 15.50
N GLU A 73 -14.27 7.34 16.14
CA GLU A 73 -14.06 7.27 17.60
C GLU A 73 -14.25 8.61 18.32
N ALA A 74 -14.77 9.65 17.63
CA ALA A 74 -15.06 10.97 18.22
C ALA A 74 -16.55 11.15 18.51
#